data_AF-A0A669ETQ4-F1
#
_entry.id   AF-A0A669ETQ4-F1
#
_cell.length_a   1.000
_cell.length_b   1.000
_cell.length_c   1.000
_cell.angle_alpha   90.00
_cell.angle_beta   90.00
_cell.angle_gamma   90.00
#
_symmetry.space_group_name_H-M   'P 1'
#
loop_
_entity.id
_entity.type
_entity.pdbx_description
1 polymer ?
#
loop_
_entity_poly.entity_id
_entity_poly.type
_entity_poly.pdbx_seq_one_letter_code
_entity_poly.pdbx_strand_id
1 'polypeptide(L)'
;MVRAELAARLNDREYTNWLKAGRCLLILKDGLLPFTDRHMRAFHGDLLNQSAVLRSPCRDSCKPRGNKLSGCKVCSEWQKAILRHHRQPDATVNWDNCFPPYWRTDHWEVAKAFMPRGQAKVKGADKCDAPALLNLINYCTYFSSVDPKLVREVIRCRNELMHSSEYRVTDDWMQHYWTALNHFVNQFRHVPEMATVGNKIDEMLTLNLSIYVSGLDQMDSGGLDDGLEVDFVSHKESGADVGQWEAELLEEMLQELLHAADEDTDSQTQDTERLLERFGYDGSFLLRDSSTVRGAYCLCVRKAPFVHTYRLLRSADGWCLQQDSTVRPPTFRTLEALIEGYRRAAVVGIAPLTDPLDKTRVRNSLGEEFLYMEMNNSSSSVY
;
A
#
# COMPACT_ATOMS: atom_id res chain seq x y z
N MET A 1 -9.76 32.56 4.23
CA MET A 1 -10.19 31.37 3.47
C MET A 1 -9.86 30.08 4.23
N VAL A 2 -8.58 29.72 4.41
CA VAL A 2 -8.15 28.48 5.12
C VAL A 2 -8.77 28.28 6.51
N ARG A 3 -8.88 29.33 7.34
CA ARG A 3 -9.52 29.23 8.66
C ARG A 3 -11.04 28.99 8.61
N ALA A 4 -11.72 29.46 7.56
CA ALA A 4 -13.16 29.29 7.41
C ALA A 4 -13.52 27.88 6.91
N GLU A 5 -12.72 27.33 5.99
CA GLU A 5 -12.87 25.95 5.51
C GLU A 5 -12.56 24.93 6.62
N LEU A 6 -11.49 25.16 7.40
CA LEU A 6 -11.20 24.32 8.57
C LEU A 6 -12.32 24.40 9.61
N ALA A 7 -12.84 25.60 9.92
CA ALA A 7 -13.96 25.76 10.83
C ALA A 7 -15.23 25.08 10.31
N ALA A 8 -15.52 25.13 9.01
CA ALA A 8 -16.66 24.45 8.41
C ALA A 8 -16.56 22.93 8.56
N ARG A 9 -15.38 22.35 8.28
CA ARG A 9 -15.14 20.91 8.45
C ARG A 9 -15.20 20.48 9.92
N LEU A 10 -14.64 21.26 10.84
CA LEU A 10 -14.69 20.93 12.27
C LEU A 10 -16.07 21.12 12.91
N ASN A 11 -16.99 21.79 12.22
CA ASN A 11 -18.40 21.81 12.60
C ASN A 11 -19.25 20.78 11.83
N ASP A 12 -18.64 19.97 10.95
CA ASP A 12 -19.26 18.82 10.32
C ASP A 12 -19.03 17.58 11.18
N ARG A 13 -20.13 17.07 11.73
CA ARG A 13 -20.11 15.95 12.68
C ARG A 13 -19.53 14.67 12.07
N GLU A 14 -19.88 14.35 10.83
CA GLU A 14 -19.41 13.11 10.19
C GLU A 14 -17.92 13.17 9.84
N TYR A 15 -17.43 14.37 9.49
CA TYR A 15 -16.00 14.61 9.29
C TYR A 15 -15.22 14.49 10.61
N THR A 16 -15.71 15.10 11.70
CA THR A 16 -15.05 14.97 13.00
C THR A 16 -15.01 13.54 13.50
N ASN A 17 -16.07 12.74 13.24
CA ASN A 17 -16.08 11.31 13.52
C ASN A 17 -15.00 10.57 12.73
N TRP A 18 -14.86 10.86 11.43
CA TRP A 18 -13.85 10.25 10.57
C TRP A 18 -12.43 10.54 11.09
N LEU A 19 -12.17 11.81 11.45
CA LEU A 19 -10.87 12.22 11.99
C LEU A 19 -10.55 11.54 13.32
N LYS A 20 -11.50 11.51 14.26
CA LYS A 20 -11.37 10.81 15.55
C LYS A 20 -11.11 9.32 15.37
N ALA A 21 -11.85 8.68 14.47
CA ALA A 21 -11.69 7.25 14.19
C ALA A 21 -10.28 6.95 13.67
N GLY A 22 -9.78 7.74 12.72
CA GLY A 22 -8.42 7.58 12.21
C GLY A 22 -7.37 7.83 13.30
N ARG A 23 -7.59 8.84 14.15
CA ARG A 23 -6.69 9.09 15.28
C ARG A 23 -6.66 7.93 16.27
N CYS A 24 -7.80 7.29 16.53
CA CYS A 24 -7.87 6.08 17.36
C CYS A 24 -7.08 4.91 16.77
N LEU A 25 -7.05 4.73 15.44
CA LEU A 25 -6.22 3.71 14.80
C LEU A 25 -4.73 3.96 14.99
N LEU A 26 -4.28 5.22 14.91
CA LEU A 26 -2.89 5.59 15.16
C LEU A 26 -2.49 5.34 16.62
N ILE A 27 -3.35 5.73 17.56
CA ILE A 27 -3.16 5.45 18.99
C ILE A 27 -3.09 3.94 19.25
N LEU A 28 -3.94 3.16 18.57
CA LEU A 28 -3.93 1.70 18.67
C LEU A 28 -2.64 1.10 18.13
N LYS A 29 -2.16 1.57 16.97
CA LYS A 29 -0.90 1.14 16.35
C LYS A 29 0.28 1.28 17.32
N ASP A 30 0.37 2.44 17.97
CA ASP A 30 1.45 2.73 18.92
C ASP A 30 1.46 1.76 20.12
N GLY A 31 0.27 1.34 20.58
CA GLY A 31 0.14 0.32 21.63
C GLY A 31 0.49 -1.09 21.18
N LEU A 32 0.09 -1.46 19.95
CA LEU A 32 0.34 -2.78 19.39
C LEU A 32 1.81 -3.02 19.01
N LEU A 33 2.55 -1.97 18.67
CA LEU A 33 3.94 -2.05 18.27
C LEU A 33 4.83 -2.78 19.29
N PRO A 34 4.98 -2.33 20.55
CA PRO A 34 5.85 -3.01 21.52
C PRO A 34 5.35 -4.42 21.84
N PHE A 35 4.02 -4.61 21.85
CA PHE A 35 3.41 -5.92 22.09
C PHE A 35 3.79 -6.92 21.00
N THR A 36 3.61 -6.56 19.73
CA THR A 36 3.89 -7.43 18.58
C THR A 36 5.38 -7.69 18.40
N ASP A 37 6.24 -6.67 18.57
CA ASP A 37 7.70 -6.85 18.50
C ASP A 37 8.21 -7.85 19.55
N ARG A 38 7.78 -7.68 20.81
CA ARG A 38 8.16 -8.58 21.90
C ARG A 38 7.72 -10.03 21.64
N HIS A 39 6.48 -10.22 21.20
CA HIS A 39 5.95 -11.57 20.91
C HIS A 39 6.64 -12.21 19.71
N MET A 40 6.95 -11.44 18.67
CA MET A 40 7.65 -11.96 17.50
C MET A 40 9.10 -12.33 17.81
N ARG A 41 9.79 -11.59 18.69
CA ARG A 41 11.13 -11.99 19.20
C ARG A 41 11.06 -13.31 19.95
N ALA A 42 10.07 -13.48 20.83
CA ALA A 42 9.89 -14.72 21.59
C ALA A 42 9.58 -15.90 20.65
N PHE A 43 8.61 -15.72 19.74
CA PHE A 43 8.26 -16.72 18.74
C PHE A 43 9.45 -17.15 17.88
N HIS A 44 10.24 -16.19 17.41
CA HIS A 44 11.45 -16.45 16.63
C HIS A 44 12.48 -17.27 17.41
N GLY A 45 12.72 -16.91 18.68
CA GLY A 45 13.58 -17.66 19.59
C GLY A 45 13.09 -19.10 19.78
N ASP A 46 11.79 -19.30 19.98
CA ASP A 46 11.18 -20.63 20.13
C ASP A 46 11.39 -21.49 18.87
N LEU A 47 11.16 -20.92 17.68
CA LEU A 47 11.40 -21.63 16.41
C LEU A 47 12.87 -22.06 16.26
N LEU A 48 13.83 -21.19 16.59
CA LEU A 48 15.26 -21.49 16.51
C LEU A 48 15.68 -22.56 17.53
N ASN A 49 15.10 -22.54 18.73
CA ASN A 49 15.36 -23.53 19.77
C ASN A 49 14.84 -24.92 19.39
N GLN A 50 13.70 -24.98 18.69
CA GLN A 50 13.05 -26.23 18.30
C GLN A 50 13.66 -26.88 17.04
N SER A 51 14.49 -26.18 16.26
CA SER A 51 15.04 -26.72 15.01
C SER A 51 16.48 -26.31 14.75
N ALA A 52 17.37 -27.32 14.66
CA ALA A 52 18.76 -27.12 14.24
C ALA A 52 18.87 -26.66 12.76
N VAL A 53 17.90 -27.01 11.92
CA VAL A 53 17.91 -26.62 10.49
C VAL A 53 17.61 -25.12 10.34
N LEU A 54 16.68 -24.58 11.13
CA LEU A 54 16.36 -23.14 11.11
C LEU A 54 17.55 -22.29 11.59
N ARG A 55 18.41 -22.86 12.45
CA ARG A 55 19.72 -22.32 12.84
C ARG A 55 20.81 -22.52 11.79
N SER A 56 20.50 -22.81 10.53
CA SER A 56 21.47 -22.81 9.42
C SER A 56 21.25 -21.59 8.53
N PRO A 57 22.29 -21.01 7.91
CA PRO A 57 22.11 -19.89 7.00
C PRO A 57 21.54 -20.35 5.65
N CYS A 58 20.77 -19.48 5.00
CA CYS A 58 20.45 -19.62 3.57
C CYS A 58 21.72 -19.34 2.76
N ARG A 59 22.18 -20.30 1.94
CA ARG A 59 23.37 -20.13 1.08
C ARG A 59 23.03 -19.61 -0.30
N ASP A 60 21.81 -19.84 -0.76
CA ASP A 60 21.39 -19.57 -2.13
C ASP A 60 20.78 -18.16 -2.28
N SER A 61 20.77 -17.36 -1.21
CA SER A 61 20.19 -16.02 -1.17
C SER A 61 18.77 -15.97 -1.76
N CYS A 62 17.92 -16.95 -1.37
CA CYS A 62 16.62 -17.17 -2.00
C CYS A 62 15.74 -15.90 -1.97
N LYS A 63 15.09 -15.62 -3.10
CA LYS A 63 14.13 -14.53 -3.24
C LYS A 63 12.77 -15.07 -3.68
N PRO A 64 11.69 -14.77 -2.95
CA PRO A 64 10.33 -15.08 -3.37
C PRO A 64 9.92 -14.32 -4.65
N ARG A 65 8.83 -14.77 -5.29
CA ARG A 65 8.13 -14.05 -6.35
C ARG A 65 6.61 -14.16 -6.17
N GLY A 66 5.95 -13.03 -5.97
CA GLY A 66 4.58 -12.90 -5.50
C GLY A 66 4.30 -13.82 -4.30
N ASN A 67 3.37 -14.75 -4.54
CA ASN A 67 2.91 -15.73 -3.56
C ASN A 67 3.62 -17.07 -3.68
N LYS A 68 4.75 -17.13 -4.39
CA LYS A 68 5.53 -18.36 -4.60
C LYS A 68 6.89 -18.24 -3.95
N LEU A 69 7.24 -19.26 -3.16
CA LEU A 69 8.56 -19.45 -2.61
C LEU A 69 9.10 -20.82 -3.02
N SER A 70 10.02 -20.83 -3.99
CA SER A 70 10.88 -21.98 -4.30
C SER A 70 12.24 -21.73 -3.67
N GLY A 71 12.44 -22.26 -2.46
CA GLY A 71 13.63 -22.02 -1.64
C GLY A 71 14.55 -23.22 -1.51
N CYS A 72 15.78 -22.98 -1.07
CA CYS A 72 16.71 -24.00 -0.62
C CYS A 72 16.14 -24.80 0.57
N LYS A 73 16.79 -25.91 0.93
CA LYS A 73 16.38 -26.78 2.06
C LYS A 73 16.06 -25.98 3.34
N VAL A 74 16.89 -24.99 3.69
CA VAL A 74 16.69 -24.16 4.89
C VAL A 74 15.44 -23.28 4.75
N CYS A 75 15.28 -22.60 3.63
CA CYS A 75 14.11 -21.73 3.39
C CYS A 75 12.81 -22.53 3.29
N SER A 76 12.84 -23.76 2.76
CA SER A 76 11.68 -24.67 2.78
C SER A 76 11.29 -25.09 4.19
N GLU A 77 12.26 -25.31 5.10
CA GLU A 77 11.93 -25.59 6.51
C GLU A 77 11.37 -24.37 7.23
N TRP A 78 11.89 -23.17 6.95
CA TRP A 78 11.28 -21.93 7.43
C TRP A 78 9.85 -21.76 6.92
N GLN A 79 9.61 -21.97 5.63
CA GLN A 79 8.28 -21.91 5.04
C GLN A 79 7.30 -22.85 5.74
N LYS A 80 7.70 -24.11 5.99
CA LYS A 80 6.89 -25.07 6.74
C LYS A 80 6.63 -24.62 8.18
N ALA A 81 7.61 -24.04 8.85
CA ALA A 81 7.45 -23.54 10.21
C ALA A 81 6.46 -22.37 10.25
N ILE A 82 6.60 -21.40 9.35
CA ILE A 82 5.69 -20.25 9.21
C ILE A 82 4.27 -20.74 8.92
N LEU A 83 4.08 -21.62 7.94
CA LEU A 83 2.76 -22.15 7.57
C LEU A 83 2.10 -22.95 8.70
N ARG A 84 2.88 -23.72 9.48
CA ARG A 84 2.37 -24.41 10.68
C ARG A 84 1.81 -23.45 11.73
N HIS A 85 2.31 -22.22 11.78
CA HIS A 85 1.83 -21.18 12.68
C HIS A 85 0.87 -20.20 12.00
N HIS A 86 0.39 -20.48 10.79
CA HIS A 86 -0.61 -19.68 10.13
C HIS A 86 -2.01 -20.21 10.50
N ARG A 87 -2.92 -19.34 10.98
CA ARG A 87 -4.31 -19.71 11.31
C ARG A 87 -5.10 -20.17 10.09
N GLN A 88 -4.64 -19.82 8.88
CA GLN A 88 -5.22 -20.24 7.61
C GLN A 88 -4.11 -20.78 6.69
N PRO A 89 -3.63 -22.01 6.91
CA PRO A 89 -2.46 -22.53 6.19
C PRO A 89 -2.68 -22.67 4.67
N ASP A 90 -3.94 -22.75 4.23
CA ASP A 90 -4.33 -22.77 2.81
C ASP A 90 -4.47 -21.36 2.19
N ALA A 91 -4.40 -20.31 3.01
CA ALA A 91 -4.46 -18.94 2.52
C ALA A 91 -3.14 -18.57 1.82
N THR A 92 -3.28 -17.72 0.81
CA THR A 92 -2.16 -17.17 0.06
C THR A 92 -1.29 -16.31 0.96
N VAL A 93 -0.03 -16.70 1.14
CA VAL A 93 0.99 -15.90 1.83
C VAL A 93 1.72 -15.00 0.82
N ASN A 94 1.84 -13.72 1.14
CA ASN A 94 2.59 -12.72 0.37
C ASN A 94 4.10 -12.89 0.60
N TRP A 95 4.69 -13.95 0.06
CA TRP A 95 6.10 -14.26 0.31
C TRP A 95 7.04 -13.14 -0.14
N ASP A 96 6.69 -12.33 -1.15
CA ASP A 96 7.45 -11.14 -1.58
C ASP A 96 7.68 -10.09 -0.50
N ASN A 97 6.91 -10.12 0.59
CA ASN A 97 7.22 -9.29 1.75
C ASN A 97 8.53 -9.70 2.43
N CYS A 98 8.95 -10.97 2.30
CA CYS A 98 10.02 -11.55 3.09
C CYS A 98 11.34 -11.59 2.33
N PHE A 99 12.45 -11.49 3.07
CA PHE A 99 13.78 -11.86 2.59
C PHE A 99 14.29 -13.10 3.35
N PRO A 100 14.08 -14.33 2.81
CA PRO A 100 14.42 -15.59 3.48
C PRO A 100 15.82 -15.70 4.09
N PRO A 101 16.89 -15.11 3.52
CA PRO A 101 18.22 -15.14 4.13
C PRO A 101 18.28 -14.53 5.54
N TYR A 102 17.34 -13.64 5.88
CA TYR A 102 17.29 -12.98 7.18
C TYR A 102 16.38 -13.66 8.20
N TRP A 103 15.57 -14.65 7.82
CA TRP A 103 14.68 -15.36 8.77
C TRP A 103 15.42 -15.97 9.96
N ARG A 104 16.70 -16.33 9.79
CA ARG A 104 17.51 -16.81 10.91
C ARG A 104 17.80 -15.73 11.95
N THR A 105 18.03 -14.50 11.53
CA THR A 105 18.64 -13.44 12.36
C THR A 105 17.68 -12.32 12.71
N ASP A 106 16.57 -12.21 11.98
CA ASP A 106 15.61 -11.13 12.10
C ASP A 106 14.21 -11.72 12.33
N HIS A 107 13.65 -11.48 13.51
CA HIS A 107 12.32 -11.93 13.88
C HIS A 107 11.24 -11.19 13.07
N TRP A 108 11.51 -9.97 12.63
CA TRP A 108 10.54 -9.18 11.88
C TRP A 108 10.40 -9.66 10.44
N GLU A 109 11.47 -10.17 9.83
CA GLU A 109 11.41 -10.84 8.52
C GLU A 109 10.50 -12.08 8.53
N VAL A 110 10.36 -12.74 9.68
CA VAL A 110 9.37 -13.82 9.86
C VAL A 110 7.95 -13.25 10.02
N ALA A 111 7.80 -12.13 10.73
CA ALA A 111 6.51 -11.46 10.95
C ALA A 111 5.81 -11.07 9.63
N LYS A 112 6.59 -10.60 8.66
CA LYS A 112 6.12 -10.16 7.34
C LYS A 112 5.34 -11.21 6.54
N ALA A 113 5.55 -12.49 6.82
CA ALA A 113 4.81 -13.58 6.18
C ALA A 113 3.34 -13.66 6.64
N PHE A 114 2.99 -13.00 7.74
CA PHE A 114 1.62 -12.92 8.28
C PHE A 114 0.93 -11.60 7.97
N MET A 115 1.55 -10.74 7.15
CA MET A 115 1.09 -9.39 6.86
C MET A 115 0.50 -9.27 5.44
N PRO A 116 -0.33 -8.24 5.18
CA PRO A 116 -0.76 -7.90 3.81
C PRO A 116 0.44 -7.61 2.90
N ARG A 117 0.21 -7.57 1.59
CA ARG A 117 1.25 -7.22 0.61
C ARG A 117 1.82 -5.82 0.89
N GLY A 118 3.03 -5.55 0.41
CA GLY A 118 3.66 -4.22 0.47
C GLY A 118 4.69 -4.06 1.59
N GLN A 119 4.95 -5.09 2.37
CA GLN A 119 5.81 -5.02 3.57
C GLN A 119 7.29 -5.33 3.29
N ALA A 120 7.67 -5.49 2.01
CA ALA A 120 9.03 -5.85 1.60
C ALA A 120 10.10 -4.88 2.13
N LYS A 121 9.81 -3.57 2.10
CA LYS A 121 10.75 -2.51 2.51
C LYS A 121 10.72 -2.18 4.00
N VAL A 122 9.75 -2.71 4.75
CA VAL A 122 9.55 -2.41 6.17
C VAL A 122 10.60 -3.15 6.99
N LYS A 123 11.30 -2.48 7.91
CA LYS A 123 12.43 -3.09 8.65
C LYS A 123 12.16 -3.35 10.13
N GLY A 124 10.95 -3.07 10.61
CA GLY A 124 10.60 -3.19 12.02
C GLY A 124 9.15 -2.81 12.28
N ALA A 125 8.67 -3.11 13.48
CA ALA A 125 7.31 -2.83 13.92
C ALA A 125 6.96 -1.34 13.89
N ASP A 126 7.94 -0.48 14.14
CA ASP A 126 7.81 0.98 14.13
C ASP A 126 7.56 1.58 12.75
N LYS A 127 7.79 0.79 11.69
CA LYS A 127 7.56 1.17 10.30
C LYS A 127 6.32 0.49 9.71
N CYS A 128 5.61 -0.31 10.49
CA CYS A 128 4.34 -0.90 10.08
C CYS A 128 3.19 0.08 10.28
N ASP A 129 2.20 -0.01 9.41
CA ASP A 129 0.89 0.60 9.61
C ASP A 129 0.04 -0.26 10.58
N ALA A 130 -1.06 0.30 11.09
CA ALA A 130 -2.00 -0.45 11.94
C ALA A 130 -2.50 -1.77 11.28
N PRO A 131 -2.82 -1.78 9.97
CA PRO A 131 -3.22 -2.98 9.23
C PRO A 131 -2.22 -4.12 9.28
N ALA A 132 -0.93 -3.85 9.12
CA ALA A 132 0.11 -4.87 9.14
C ALA A 132 0.17 -5.55 10.52
N LEU A 133 0.10 -4.77 11.60
CA LEU A 133 0.10 -5.30 12.97
C LEU A 133 -1.17 -6.10 13.28
N LEU A 134 -2.34 -5.61 12.87
CA LEU A 134 -3.60 -6.32 13.05
C LEU A 134 -3.62 -7.64 12.27
N ASN A 135 -3.13 -7.65 11.03
CA ASN A 135 -3.05 -8.87 10.22
C ASN A 135 -2.06 -9.88 10.80
N LEU A 136 -0.91 -9.42 11.29
CA LEU A 136 0.05 -10.27 12.01
C LEU A 136 -0.65 -10.97 13.19
N ILE A 137 -1.38 -10.22 14.02
CA ILE A 137 -2.13 -10.77 15.16
C ILE A 137 -3.24 -11.71 14.69
N ASN A 138 -3.93 -11.42 13.58
CA ASN A 138 -5.03 -12.22 13.03
C ASN A 138 -4.55 -13.54 12.39
N TYR A 139 -3.37 -13.58 11.78
CA TYR A 139 -2.89 -14.75 11.04
C TYR A 139 -1.90 -15.62 11.80
N CYS A 140 -1.08 -15.07 12.69
CA CYS A 140 -0.09 -15.85 13.43
C CYS A 140 -0.70 -16.50 14.67
N THR A 141 -0.67 -17.84 14.76
CA THR A 141 -1.22 -18.62 15.89
C THR A 141 -0.49 -18.36 17.21
N TYR A 142 0.72 -17.78 17.18
CA TYR A 142 1.44 -17.41 18.40
C TYR A 142 0.68 -16.37 19.22
N PHE A 143 -0.17 -15.56 18.59
CA PHE A 143 -1.09 -14.62 19.26
C PHE A 143 -2.41 -15.30 19.70
N SER A 144 -2.34 -16.55 20.16
CA SER A 144 -3.52 -17.36 20.52
C SER A 144 -4.38 -16.77 21.65
N SER A 145 -3.81 -15.86 22.46
CA SER A 145 -4.54 -15.14 23.52
C SER A 145 -5.50 -14.07 22.99
N VAL A 146 -5.41 -13.69 21.72
CA VAL A 146 -6.26 -12.67 21.08
C VAL A 146 -7.27 -13.37 20.17
N ASP A 147 -8.56 -13.12 20.40
CA ASP A 147 -9.66 -13.59 19.56
C ASP A 147 -9.56 -12.96 18.16
N PRO A 148 -9.32 -13.77 17.11
CA PRO A 148 -9.18 -13.27 15.76
C PRO A 148 -10.50 -12.70 15.20
N LYS A 149 -11.68 -13.00 15.78
CA LYS A 149 -12.94 -12.37 15.37
C LYS A 149 -12.92 -10.87 15.67
N LEU A 150 -12.50 -10.50 16.88
CA LEU A 150 -12.41 -9.09 17.28
C LEU A 150 -11.36 -8.34 16.46
N VAL A 151 -10.24 -8.99 16.13
CA VAL A 151 -9.23 -8.40 15.24
C VAL A 151 -9.80 -8.11 13.85
N ARG A 152 -10.55 -9.07 13.27
CA ARG A 152 -11.19 -8.88 11.96
C ARG A 152 -12.24 -7.78 11.96
N GLU A 153 -12.99 -7.60 13.05
CA GLU A 153 -13.95 -6.49 13.16
C GLU A 153 -13.23 -5.13 13.12
N VAL A 154 -12.09 -4.98 13.82
CA VAL A 154 -11.28 -3.76 13.75
C VAL A 154 -10.68 -3.55 12.36
N ILE A 155 -10.17 -4.62 11.72
CA ILE A 155 -9.70 -4.56 10.32
C ILE A 155 -10.82 -4.10 9.38
N ARG A 156 -12.05 -4.62 9.56
CA ARG A 156 -13.20 -4.23 8.73
C ARG A 156 -13.49 -2.74 8.88
N CYS A 157 -13.61 -2.24 10.12
CA CYS A 157 -13.88 -0.82 10.36
C CYS A 157 -12.74 0.04 9.81
N ARG A 158 -11.47 -0.36 9.98
CA ARG A 158 -10.34 0.33 9.36
C ARG A 158 -10.51 0.43 7.86
N ASN A 159 -10.81 -0.68 7.17
CA ASN A 159 -10.99 -0.67 5.73
C ASN A 159 -12.13 0.28 5.33
N GLU A 160 -13.29 0.22 6.00
CA GLU A 160 -14.41 1.14 5.74
C GLU A 160 -14.00 2.61 5.90
N LEU A 161 -13.23 2.94 6.95
CA LEU A 161 -12.72 4.28 7.20
C LEU A 161 -11.77 4.76 6.09
N MET A 162 -10.80 3.93 5.71
CA MET A 162 -9.76 4.27 4.73
C MET A 162 -10.29 4.32 3.29
N HIS A 163 -11.46 3.75 3.04
CA HIS A 163 -12.16 3.82 1.76
C HIS A 163 -13.30 4.86 1.76
N SER A 164 -13.45 5.66 2.82
CA SER A 164 -14.39 6.79 2.83
C SER A 164 -13.85 7.92 1.96
N SER A 165 -14.36 8.03 0.73
CA SER A 165 -13.95 9.06 -0.24
C SER A 165 -14.41 10.47 0.13
N GLU A 166 -15.42 10.58 0.99
CA GLU A 166 -15.96 11.86 1.47
C GLU A 166 -15.35 12.30 2.79
N TYR A 167 -14.45 11.49 3.38
CA TYR A 167 -13.83 11.72 4.69
C TYR A 167 -14.89 11.92 5.79
N ARG A 168 -15.94 11.10 5.73
CA ARG A 168 -17.10 11.15 6.60
C ARG A 168 -17.50 9.75 7.06
N VAL A 169 -17.93 9.65 8.31
CA VAL A 169 -18.57 8.45 8.87
C VAL A 169 -19.70 8.85 9.81
N THR A 170 -20.79 8.08 9.79
CA THR A 170 -22.00 8.39 10.56
C THR A 170 -21.81 8.11 12.06
N ASP A 171 -22.69 8.67 12.90
CA ASP A 171 -22.67 8.39 14.35
C ASP A 171 -22.92 6.90 14.67
N ASP A 172 -23.81 6.24 13.94
CA ASP A 172 -24.08 4.80 14.11
C ASP A 172 -22.83 3.96 13.80
N TRP A 173 -22.12 4.32 12.73
CA TRP A 173 -20.86 3.70 12.39
C TRP A 173 -19.81 3.95 13.48
N MET A 174 -19.73 5.18 13.98
CA MET A 174 -18.80 5.57 15.04
C MET A 174 -19.03 4.78 16.33
N GLN A 175 -20.30 4.56 16.69
CA GLN A 175 -20.68 3.76 17.86
C GLN A 175 -20.30 2.28 17.69
N HIS A 176 -20.50 1.72 16.49
CA HIS A 176 -20.05 0.37 16.16
C HIS A 176 -18.52 0.25 16.23
N TYR A 177 -17.80 1.21 15.65
CA TYR A 177 -16.35 1.28 15.69
C TYR A 177 -15.80 1.35 17.11
N TRP A 178 -16.37 2.20 17.95
CA TRP A 178 -16.01 2.30 19.37
C TRP A 178 -16.20 0.97 20.09
N THR A 179 -17.34 0.32 19.88
CA THR A 179 -17.63 -1.00 20.48
C THR A 179 -16.60 -2.04 20.04
N ALA A 180 -16.27 -2.07 18.74
CA ALA A 180 -15.28 -2.99 18.19
C ALA A 180 -13.87 -2.75 18.78
N LEU A 181 -13.44 -1.49 18.87
CA LEU A 181 -12.16 -1.11 19.48
C LEU A 181 -12.11 -1.50 20.96
N ASN A 182 -13.14 -1.18 21.74
CA ASN A 182 -13.15 -1.47 23.18
C ASN A 182 -13.10 -2.96 23.45
N HIS A 183 -13.86 -3.77 22.71
CA HIS A 183 -13.75 -5.21 22.81
C HIS A 183 -12.35 -5.71 22.45
N PHE A 184 -11.74 -5.18 21.39
CA PHE A 184 -10.39 -5.56 20.99
C PHE A 184 -9.33 -5.16 22.03
N VAL A 185 -9.30 -3.90 22.46
CA VAL A 185 -8.33 -3.36 23.44
C VAL A 185 -8.45 -4.08 24.78
N ASN A 186 -9.66 -4.43 25.22
CA ASN A 186 -9.87 -5.15 26.48
C ASN A 186 -9.25 -6.56 26.50
N GLN A 187 -8.96 -7.16 25.33
CA GLN A 187 -8.20 -8.41 25.26
C GLN A 187 -6.76 -8.25 25.78
N PHE A 188 -6.25 -7.02 25.80
CA PHE A 188 -4.90 -6.69 26.24
C PHE A 188 -4.86 -6.08 27.64
N ARG A 189 -5.90 -6.25 28.46
CA ARG A 189 -5.96 -5.69 29.85
C ARG A 189 -4.77 -6.08 30.76
N HIS A 190 -4.03 -7.13 30.40
CA HIS A 190 -2.83 -7.60 31.11
C HIS A 190 -1.52 -7.01 30.55
N VAL A 191 -1.60 -6.20 29.49
CA VAL A 191 -0.49 -5.50 28.86
C VAL A 191 -0.55 -4.03 29.31
N PRO A 192 0.38 -3.56 30.17
CA PRO A 192 0.33 -2.21 30.74
C PRO A 192 0.29 -1.09 29.69
N GLU A 193 1.02 -1.25 28.60
CA GLU A 193 1.07 -0.29 27.49
C GLU A 193 -0.30 -0.11 26.84
N MET A 194 -1.08 -1.20 26.73
CA MET A 194 -2.41 -1.19 26.12
C MET A 194 -3.49 -0.58 27.02
N ALA A 195 -3.30 -0.57 28.34
CA ALA A 195 -4.21 0.13 29.25
C ALA A 195 -4.17 1.65 29.01
N THR A 196 -2.98 2.20 28.77
CA THR A 196 -2.81 3.62 28.43
C THR A 196 -3.44 3.94 27.07
N VAL A 197 -3.33 3.03 26.10
CA VAL A 197 -3.97 3.14 24.79
C VAL A 197 -5.49 3.18 24.89
N GLY A 198 -6.10 2.31 25.72
CA GLY A 198 -7.54 2.33 25.96
C GLY A 198 -8.04 3.68 26.46
N ASN A 199 -7.36 4.24 27.48
CA ASN A 199 -7.72 5.56 28.02
C ASN A 199 -7.62 6.68 26.97
N LYS A 200 -6.56 6.68 26.15
CA LYS A 200 -6.37 7.67 25.08
C LYS A 200 -7.43 7.55 23.98
N ILE A 201 -7.86 6.33 23.66
CA ILE A 201 -8.95 6.09 22.71
C ILE A 201 -10.26 6.65 23.28
N ASP A 202 -10.61 6.34 24.53
CA ASP A 202 -11.83 6.86 25.16
C ASP A 202 -11.82 8.41 25.24
N GLU A 203 -10.68 9.01 25.57
CA GLU A 203 -10.49 10.47 25.55
C GLU A 203 -10.72 11.06 24.14
N MET A 204 -10.10 10.48 23.11
CA MET A 204 -10.25 10.92 21.71
C MET A 204 -11.71 10.84 21.23
N LEU A 205 -12.41 9.78 21.61
CA LEU A 205 -13.79 9.55 21.18
C LEU A 205 -14.76 10.54 21.83
N THR A 206 -14.51 10.92 23.08
CA THR A 206 -15.34 11.85 23.87
C THR A 206 -15.01 13.33 23.64
N LEU A 207 -13.84 13.63 23.09
CA LEU A 207 -13.38 14.98 22.78
C LEU A 207 -14.36 15.74 21.87
N ASN A 208 -14.64 17.02 22.15
CA ASN A 208 -15.40 17.86 21.24
C ASN A 208 -14.46 18.73 20.39
N LEU A 209 -14.48 18.52 19.06
CA LEU A 209 -13.63 19.23 18.11
C LEU A 209 -14.31 20.47 17.50
N SER A 210 -15.57 20.75 17.82
CA SER A 210 -16.28 21.88 17.22
C SER A 210 -15.65 23.21 17.62
N ILE A 211 -15.47 24.10 16.63
CA ILE A 211 -14.91 25.44 16.86
C ILE A 211 -16.05 26.45 16.92
N TYR A 212 -16.14 27.17 18.03
CA TYR A 212 -16.98 28.35 18.14
C TYR A 212 -16.28 29.56 17.50
N VAL A 213 -16.82 30.07 16.40
CA VAL A 213 -16.34 31.31 15.76
C VAL A 213 -17.17 32.47 16.30
N SER A 214 -16.67 33.17 17.33
CA SER A 214 -17.27 34.40 17.82
C SER A 214 -17.24 35.47 16.73
N GLY A 215 -18.40 35.81 16.15
CA GLY A 215 -18.53 36.92 15.18
C GLY A 215 -19.52 36.73 14.03
N LEU A 216 -20.20 35.59 13.91
CA LEU A 216 -21.24 35.38 12.86
C LEU A 216 -22.68 35.24 13.38
N ASP A 217 -22.89 35.13 14.70
CA ASP A 217 -24.22 35.06 15.34
C ASP A 217 -24.50 36.25 16.29
N GLN A 218 -24.06 37.47 15.94
CA GLN A 218 -24.65 38.68 16.54
C GLN A 218 -25.96 39.00 15.81
N MET A 219 -27.01 38.24 16.14
CA MET A 219 -28.38 38.71 15.96
C MET A 219 -28.69 39.65 17.13
N ASP A 220 -29.01 40.91 16.80
CA ASP A 220 -29.45 41.97 17.72
C ASP A 220 -30.39 41.43 18.81
N SER A 221 -29.82 41.18 19.98
CA SER A 221 -30.59 40.93 21.20
C SER A 221 -30.07 41.91 22.23
N GLY A 222 -30.65 43.10 22.22
CA GLY A 222 -30.36 44.12 23.21
C GLY A 222 -30.75 43.65 24.61
N GLY A 223 -29.84 43.81 25.56
CA GLY A 223 -30.17 43.98 26.97
C GLY A 223 -29.60 42.95 27.94
N LEU A 224 -28.78 43.48 28.85
CA LEU A 224 -28.53 43.04 30.23
C LEU A 224 -27.46 41.95 30.44
N ASP A 225 -26.25 42.45 30.63
CA ASP A 225 -25.35 42.16 31.74
C ASP A 225 -25.93 41.25 32.85
N ASP A 226 -25.42 40.02 32.94
CA ASP A 226 -25.05 39.43 34.23
C ASP A 226 -23.91 38.42 34.02
N GLY A 227 -22.87 38.58 34.83
CA GLY A 227 -21.61 37.86 34.73
C GLY A 227 -21.76 36.38 35.09
N LEU A 228 -21.78 35.52 34.07
CA LEU A 228 -21.47 34.11 34.21
C LEU A 228 -20.20 33.82 33.42
N GLU A 229 -19.05 33.94 34.10
CA GLU A 229 -17.83 33.25 33.67
C GLU A 229 -18.12 31.75 33.72
N VAL A 230 -18.59 31.21 32.61
CA VAL A 230 -18.67 29.76 32.43
C VAL A 230 -17.26 29.30 32.11
N ASP A 231 -16.60 28.79 33.14
CA ASP A 231 -15.26 28.20 33.12
C ASP A 231 -15.29 26.92 32.26
N PHE A 232 -15.27 27.09 30.93
CA PHE A 232 -15.09 25.99 30.00
C PHE A 232 -13.62 25.61 30.01
N VAL A 233 -13.34 24.48 30.65
CA VAL A 233 -12.07 23.76 30.57
C VAL A 233 -11.82 23.39 29.11
N SER A 234 -11.23 24.31 28.36
CA SER A 234 -10.62 24.08 27.06
C SER A 234 -9.44 23.13 27.30
N HIS A 235 -9.66 21.84 27.07
CA HIS A 235 -8.55 20.90 26.85
C HIS A 235 -7.90 21.24 25.50
N LYS A 236 -7.03 22.26 25.58
CA LYS A 236 -5.70 22.46 24.99
C LYS A 236 -5.27 21.63 23.77
N GLU A 237 -6.13 21.38 22.80
CA GLU A 237 -5.70 20.98 21.47
C GLU A 237 -5.81 22.18 20.56
N SER A 238 -4.65 22.64 20.11
CA SER A 238 -4.56 23.76 19.20
C SER A 238 -5.08 23.33 17.82
N GLY A 239 -5.61 24.25 17.03
CA GLY A 239 -5.95 23.94 15.62
C GLY A 239 -4.77 23.42 14.79
N ALA A 240 -3.52 23.53 15.29
CA ALA A 240 -2.35 22.91 14.70
C ALA A 240 -2.29 21.39 14.93
N ASP A 241 -2.78 20.90 16.07
CA ASP A 241 -2.79 19.46 16.40
C ASP A 241 -3.79 18.71 15.50
N VAL A 242 -4.98 19.30 15.29
CA VAL A 242 -6.03 18.74 14.43
C VAL A 242 -5.58 18.66 12.96
N GLY A 243 -4.91 19.70 12.46
CA GLY A 243 -4.36 19.71 11.10
C GLY A 243 -3.26 18.66 10.91
N GLN A 244 -2.46 18.41 11.95
CA GLN A 244 -1.46 17.33 11.92
C GLN A 244 -2.14 15.95 11.86
N TRP A 245 -3.18 15.71 12.65
CA TRP A 245 -3.88 14.41 12.63
C TRP A 245 -4.51 14.11 11.28
N GLU A 246 -5.10 15.12 10.66
CA GLU A 246 -5.63 14.99 9.30
C GLU A 246 -4.53 14.63 8.32
N ALA A 247 -3.38 15.31 8.38
CA ALA A 247 -2.25 15.02 7.50
C ALA A 247 -1.74 13.58 7.68
N GLU A 248 -1.60 13.10 8.92
CA GLU A 248 -1.19 11.73 9.24
C GLU A 248 -2.18 10.69 8.68
N LEU A 249 -3.48 10.93 8.82
CA LEU A 249 -4.52 10.02 8.33
C LEU A 249 -4.59 10.00 6.80
N LEU A 250 -4.48 11.16 6.15
CA LEU A 250 -4.42 11.28 4.69
C LEU A 250 -3.17 10.62 4.12
N GLU A 251 -2.04 10.68 4.83
CA GLU A 251 -0.81 9.98 4.43
C GLU A 251 -1.01 8.46 4.46
N GLU A 252 -1.66 7.89 5.49
CA GLU A 252 -1.99 6.45 5.51
C GLU A 252 -2.95 6.08 4.36
N MET A 253 -3.94 6.91 4.02
CA MET A 253 -4.85 6.67 2.89
C MET A 253 -4.12 6.70 1.55
N LEU A 254 -3.24 7.69 1.36
CA LEU A 254 -2.44 7.80 0.14
C LEU A 254 -1.54 6.57 -0.04
N GLN A 255 -0.93 6.11 1.05
CA GLN A 255 -0.06 4.93 1.02
C GLN A 255 -0.85 3.68 0.59
N GLU A 256 -2.09 3.50 1.05
CA GLU A 256 -2.98 2.41 0.60
C GLU A 256 -3.31 2.52 -0.89
N LEU A 257 -3.63 3.70 -1.38
CA LEU A 257 -3.92 3.92 -2.81
C LEU A 257 -2.71 3.64 -3.69
N LEU A 258 -1.51 4.06 -3.26
CA LEU A 258 -0.26 3.77 -3.96
C LEU A 258 0.03 2.27 -3.98
N HIS A 259 -0.23 1.57 -2.87
CA HIS A 259 -0.09 0.12 -2.83
C HIS A 259 -1.09 -0.59 -3.75
N ALA A 260 -2.36 -0.16 -3.79
CA ALA A 260 -3.36 -0.71 -4.71
C ALA A 260 -3.01 -0.45 -6.19
N ALA A 261 -2.43 0.70 -6.52
CA ALA A 261 -1.94 0.99 -7.88
C ALA A 261 -0.73 0.10 -8.27
N ASP A 262 0.14 -0.22 -7.31
CA ASP A 262 1.21 -1.22 -7.46
C ASP A 262 0.67 -2.66 -7.57
N GLU A 263 -0.58 -2.94 -7.14
CA GLU A 263 -1.21 -4.25 -7.31
C GLU A 263 -1.57 -4.54 -8.76
N ASP A 264 -2.03 -3.52 -9.49
CA ASP A 264 -2.41 -3.61 -10.92
C ASP A 264 -1.22 -3.51 -11.87
N THR A 265 -0.09 -2.98 -11.39
CA THR A 265 1.10 -2.75 -12.22
C THR A 265 2.06 -3.92 -12.06
N ASP A 266 2.00 -4.89 -12.99
CA ASP A 266 2.94 -6.01 -13.03
C ASP A 266 4.41 -5.55 -12.94
N SER A 267 5.27 -6.31 -12.24
CA SER A 267 6.68 -5.96 -12.00
C SER A 267 7.44 -5.64 -13.29
N GLN A 268 7.09 -6.31 -14.40
CA GLN A 268 7.69 -6.01 -15.71
C GLN A 268 7.29 -4.63 -16.24
N THR A 269 6.09 -4.16 -15.90
CA THR A 269 5.61 -2.82 -16.25
C THR A 269 6.41 -1.77 -15.47
N GLN A 270 6.56 -1.93 -14.15
CA GLN A 270 7.37 -1.00 -13.34
C GLN A 270 8.83 -0.93 -13.81
N ASP A 271 9.44 -2.07 -14.13
CA ASP A 271 10.82 -2.11 -14.63
C ASP A 271 10.94 -1.41 -16.00
N THR A 272 9.94 -1.59 -16.87
CA THR A 272 9.87 -0.94 -18.19
C THR A 272 9.73 0.58 -18.08
N GLU A 273 8.86 1.05 -17.18
CA GLU A 273 8.65 2.47 -16.94
C GLU A 273 9.94 3.12 -16.46
N ARG A 274 10.61 2.54 -15.45
CA ARG A 274 11.89 3.03 -14.94
C ARG A 274 12.98 3.07 -16.00
N LEU A 275 13.05 2.07 -16.89
CA LEU A 275 14.02 2.03 -17.97
C LEU A 275 13.80 3.19 -18.96
N LEU A 276 12.56 3.38 -19.39
CA LEU A 276 12.20 4.44 -20.33
C LEU A 276 12.38 5.83 -19.70
N GLU A 277 11.96 6.01 -18.45
CA GLU A 277 12.17 7.26 -17.71
C GLU A 277 13.65 7.63 -17.58
N ARG A 278 14.50 6.64 -17.28
CA ARG A 278 15.92 6.86 -17.01
C ARG A 278 16.78 6.98 -18.27
N PHE A 279 16.50 6.19 -19.29
CA PHE A 279 17.37 6.06 -20.48
C PHE A 279 16.71 6.48 -21.79
N GLY A 280 15.37 6.53 -21.85
CA GLY A 280 14.64 6.99 -23.01
C GLY A 280 14.60 8.52 -23.11
N TYR A 281 14.04 9.04 -24.19
CA TYR A 281 13.62 10.42 -24.39
C TYR A 281 12.18 10.39 -24.93
N ASP A 282 11.53 11.52 -25.14
CA ASP A 282 10.19 11.51 -25.73
C ASP A 282 10.18 10.80 -27.08
N GLY A 283 9.29 9.82 -27.19
CA GLY A 283 9.13 8.89 -28.30
C GLY A 283 10.00 7.62 -28.25
N SER A 284 10.92 7.50 -27.29
CA SER A 284 11.67 6.26 -27.10
C SER A 284 10.73 5.12 -26.73
N PHE A 285 10.95 3.93 -27.29
CA PHE A 285 10.05 2.81 -27.09
C PHE A 285 10.76 1.47 -26.92
N LEU A 286 10.08 0.50 -26.34
CA LEU A 286 10.51 -0.89 -26.30
C LEU A 286 9.32 -1.86 -26.38
N LEU A 287 9.60 -3.11 -26.75
CA LEU A 287 8.63 -4.19 -26.81
C LEU A 287 8.97 -5.24 -25.76
N ARG A 288 7.96 -5.70 -25.01
CA ARG A 288 8.09 -6.81 -24.06
C ARG A 288 6.92 -7.76 -24.16
N ASP A 289 7.05 -8.96 -23.61
CA ASP A 289 5.92 -9.88 -23.48
C ASP A 289 4.81 -9.27 -22.61
N SER A 290 3.56 -9.59 -22.94
CA SER A 290 2.40 -9.28 -22.11
C SER A 290 2.27 -10.32 -21.00
N SER A 291 2.32 -9.89 -19.74
CA SER A 291 2.11 -10.75 -18.58
C SER A 291 0.66 -11.15 -18.37
N THR A 292 -0.29 -10.39 -18.92
CA THR A 292 -1.73 -10.64 -18.76
C THR A 292 -2.34 -11.44 -19.90
N VAL A 293 -1.73 -11.43 -21.10
CA VAL A 293 -2.26 -12.12 -22.30
C VAL A 293 -1.14 -12.90 -22.97
N ARG A 294 -1.21 -14.23 -22.90
CA ARG A 294 -0.19 -15.12 -23.47
C ARG A 294 -0.05 -14.92 -24.98
N GLY A 295 1.17 -14.73 -25.46
CA GLY A 295 1.49 -14.56 -26.88
C GLY A 295 1.20 -13.17 -27.44
N ALA A 296 0.76 -12.24 -26.61
CA ALA A 296 0.67 -10.82 -26.93
C ALA A 296 1.95 -10.08 -26.49
N TYR A 297 2.23 -8.95 -27.13
CA TYR A 297 3.32 -8.05 -26.74
C TYR A 297 2.76 -6.74 -26.17
N CYS A 298 3.57 -6.03 -25.39
CA CYS A 298 3.32 -4.67 -24.94
C CYS A 298 4.34 -3.73 -25.58
N LEU A 299 3.86 -2.77 -26.36
CA LEU A 299 4.62 -1.63 -26.87
C LEU A 299 4.58 -0.51 -25.83
N CYS A 300 5.72 -0.18 -25.25
CA CYS A 300 5.84 0.84 -24.22
C CYS A 300 6.57 2.05 -24.79
N VAL A 301 6.00 3.25 -24.69
CA VAL A 301 6.49 4.48 -25.34
C VAL A 301 6.61 5.59 -24.31
N ARG A 302 7.78 6.23 -24.20
CA ARG A 302 7.98 7.40 -23.34
C ARG A 302 7.33 8.63 -23.96
N LYS A 303 6.48 9.30 -23.21
CA LYS A 303 5.97 10.64 -23.49
C LYS A 303 5.86 11.38 -22.16
N ALA A 304 6.92 12.08 -21.80
CA ALA A 304 7.10 12.67 -20.48
C ALA A 304 5.87 13.47 -20.03
N PRO A 305 5.46 13.34 -18.76
CA PRO A 305 6.14 12.57 -17.71
C PRO A 305 5.80 11.07 -17.69
N PHE A 306 5.02 10.55 -18.64
CA PHE A 306 4.44 9.22 -18.57
C PHE A 306 5.05 8.22 -19.56
N VAL A 307 4.85 6.93 -19.29
CA VAL A 307 5.09 5.84 -20.24
C VAL A 307 3.74 5.24 -20.65
N HIS A 308 3.48 5.23 -21.95
CA HIS A 308 2.23 4.71 -22.51
C HIS A 308 2.44 3.27 -22.95
N THR A 309 1.59 2.37 -22.47
CA THR A 309 1.66 0.94 -22.81
C THR A 309 0.48 0.55 -23.70
N TYR A 310 0.80 0.02 -24.89
CA TYR A 310 -0.16 -0.45 -25.88
C TYR A 310 -0.04 -1.96 -26.06
N ARG A 311 -1.14 -2.71 -25.94
CA ARG A 311 -1.12 -4.17 -26.15
C ARG A 311 -1.23 -4.50 -27.63
N LEU A 312 -0.32 -5.35 -28.11
CA LEU A 312 -0.28 -5.88 -29.47
C LEU A 312 -0.75 -7.33 -29.46
N LEU A 313 -1.80 -7.61 -30.23
CA LEU A 313 -2.40 -8.93 -30.35
C LEU A 313 -2.02 -9.57 -31.68
N ARG A 314 -1.85 -10.90 -31.67
CA ARG A 314 -1.67 -11.70 -32.88
C ARG A 314 -3.00 -12.32 -33.29
N SER A 315 -3.48 -11.96 -34.47
CA SER A 315 -4.65 -12.52 -35.14
C SER A 315 -4.24 -13.43 -36.31
N ALA A 316 -5.22 -14.10 -36.94
CA ALA A 316 -5.01 -14.90 -38.15
C ALA A 316 -4.44 -14.08 -39.31
N ASP A 317 -4.84 -12.80 -39.41
CA ASP A 317 -4.45 -11.90 -40.50
C ASP A 317 -3.14 -11.11 -40.21
N GLY A 318 -2.55 -11.29 -39.02
CA GLY A 318 -1.34 -10.60 -38.58
C GLY A 318 -1.46 -9.93 -37.21
N TRP A 319 -0.61 -8.93 -36.95
CA TRP A 319 -0.51 -8.16 -35.72
C TRP A 319 -1.40 -6.91 -35.75
N CYS A 320 -2.05 -6.61 -34.64
CA CYS A 320 -2.82 -5.38 -34.47
C CYS A 320 -2.70 -4.83 -33.05
N LEU A 321 -3.00 -3.54 -32.88
CA LEU A 321 -3.05 -2.88 -31.57
C LEU A 321 -4.45 -3.08 -30.97
N GLN A 322 -4.51 -3.47 -29.70
CA GLN A 322 -5.78 -3.60 -28.97
C GLN A 322 -6.36 -2.21 -28.73
N GLN A 323 -7.52 -1.93 -29.33
CA GLN A 323 -8.28 -0.69 -29.14
C GLN A 323 -9.71 -1.01 -28.72
N ASP A 324 -10.30 -0.16 -27.88
CA ASP A 324 -11.69 -0.28 -27.40
C ASP A 324 -12.71 0.27 -28.40
N SER A 325 -12.27 0.73 -29.57
CA SER A 325 -13.13 1.35 -30.58
C SER A 325 -13.86 0.32 -31.43
N THR A 326 -15.05 0.68 -31.96
CA THR A 326 -15.85 -0.14 -32.88
C THR A 326 -15.23 -0.26 -34.28
N VAL A 327 -14.17 0.49 -34.57
CA VAL A 327 -13.44 0.43 -35.85
C VAL A 327 -12.35 -0.64 -35.76
N ARG A 328 -12.28 -1.53 -36.76
CA ARG A 328 -11.25 -2.56 -36.81
C ARG A 328 -9.87 -1.90 -36.98
N PRO A 329 -8.91 -2.15 -36.07
CA PRO A 329 -7.57 -1.57 -36.20
C PRO A 329 -6.85 -2.15 -37.43
N PRO A 330 -5.90 -1.41 -38.03
CA PRO A 330 -5.10 -1.91 -39.12
C PRO A 330 -4.28 -3.14 -38.68
N THR A 331 -4.27 -4.17 -39.52
CA THR A 331 -3.53 -5.41 -39.29
C THR A 331 -2.27 -5.43 -40.16
N PHE A 332 -1.15 -5.86 -39.57
CA PHE A 332 0.16 -5.89 -40.20
C PHE A 332 0.73 -7.30 -40.18
N ARG A 333 1.38 -7.74 -41.26
CA ARG A 333 1.91 -9.11 -41.34
C ARG A 333 3.00 -9.40 -40.31
N THR A 334 3.81 -8.41 -39.93
CA THR A 334 4.89 -8.54 -38.94
C THR A 334 4.84 -7.40 -37.92
N LEU A 335 5.50 -7.58 -36.77
CA LEU A 335 5.60 -6.56 -35.73
C LEU A 335 6.36 -5.32 -36.22
N GLU A 336 7.41 -5.51 -37.01
CA GLU A 336 8.23 -4.43 -37.57
C GLU A 336 7.40 -3.57 -38.52
N ALA A 337 6.55 -4.20 -39.35
CA ALA A 337 5.62 -3.48 -40.22
C ALA A 337 4.58 -2.69 -39.43
N LEU A 338 4.11 -3.24 -38.28
CA LEU A 338 3.21 -2.54 -37.37
C LEU A 338 3.89 -1.29 -36.79
N ILE A 339 5.07 -1.46 -36.20
CA ILE A 339 5.83 -0.36 -35.58
C ILE A 339 6.12 0.73 -36.60
N GLU A 340 6.62 0.37 -37.80
CA GLU A 340 6.89 1.34 -38.85
C GLU A 340 5.63 2.05 -39.36
N GLY A 341 4.49 1.34 -39.40
CA GLY A 341 3.19 1.94 -39.70
C GLY A 341 2.80 3.04 -38.73
N TYR A 342 2.89 2.76 -37.42
CA TYR A 342 2.63 3.76 -36.36
C TYR A 342 3.71 4.84 -36.24
N ARG A 343 4.92 4.57 -36.74
CA ARG A 343 6.00 5.56 -36.78
C ARG A 343 5.79 6.61 -37.88
N ARG A 344 5.25 6.19 -39.04
CA ARG A 344 4.97 7.07 -40.19
C ARG A 344 3.65 7.82 -40.08
N ALA A 345 2.66 7.21 -39.44
CA ALA A 345 1.35 7.82 -39.28
C ALA A 345 1.23 8.49 -37.90
N ALA A 346 0.97 9.79 -37.88
CA ALA A 346 0.53 10.46 -36.67
C ALA A 346 -0.89 9.98 -36.32
N VAL A 347 -0.98 8.86 -35.59
CA VAL A 347 -2.26 8.28 -35.17
C VAL A 347 -2.73 8.98 -33.89
N VAL A 348 -3.92 9.58 -33.96
CA VAL A 348 -4.56 10.21 -32.80
C VAL A 348 -4.71 9.19 -31.68
N GLY A 349 -4.21 9.53 -30.48
CA GLY A 349 -4.26 8.66 -29.30
C GLY A 349 -3.06 7.72 -29.11
N ILE A 350 -2.13 7.65 -30.07
CA ILE A 350 -0.87 6.89 -29.92
C ILE A 350 0.30 7.87 -29.74
N ALA A 351 1.17 7.60 -28.76
CA ALA A 351 2.38 8.38 -28.55
C ALA A 351 3.33 8.22 -29.76
N PRO A 352 3.96 9.30 -30.26
CA PRO A 352 4.88 9.23 -31.39
C PRO A 352 6.04 8.28 -31.10
N LEU A 353 6.36 7.41 -32.05
CA LEU A 353 7.52 6.50 -31.95
C LEU A 353 8.72 7.19 -32.62
N THR A 354 9.87 7.23 -31.95
CA THR A 354 11.12 7.75 -32.53
C THR A 354 12.13 6.62 -32.69
N ASP A 355 12.84 6.31 -31.62
CA ASP A 355 13.93 5.35 -31.61
C ASP A 355 13.68 4.24 -30.57
N PRO A 356 13.96 2.96 -30.92
CA PRO A 356 13.91 1.89 -29.94
C PRO A 356 14.99 2.08 -28.86
N LEU A 357 14.69 1.69 -27.63
CA LEU A 357 15.63 1.80 -26.53
C LEU A 357 16.78 0.78 -26.67
N ASP A 358 18.00 1.28 -26.88
CA ASP A 358 19.18 0.46 -27.11
C ASP A 358 19.62 -0.33 -25.86
N LYS A 359 19.64 -1.67 -25.96
CA LYS A 359 20.07 -2.59 -24.90
C LYS A 359 21.50 -2.38 -24.45
N THR A 360 22.39 -1.96 -25.34
CA THR A 360 23.80 -1.78 -25.01
C THR A 360 24.01 -0.62 -24.04
N ARG A 361 23.22 0.45 -24.18
CA ARG A 361 23.23 1.61 -23.27
C ARG A 361 22.71 1.24 -21.88
N VAL A 362 21.71 0.35 -21.80
CA VAL A 362 21.16 -0.14 -20.54
C VAL A 362 22.15 -1.08 -19.83
N ARG A 363 22.71 -2.05 -20.55
CA ARG A 363 23.62 -3.09 -19.99
C ARG A 363 24.90 -2.50 -19.42
N ASN A 364 25.48 -1.50 -20.10
CA ASN A 364 26.71 -0.83 -19.65
C ASN A 364 26.51 0.01 -18.37
N SER A 365 25.25 0.35 -18.04
CA SER A 365 24.93 1.27 -16.93
C SER A 365 24.47 0.55 -15.66
N LEU A 366 23.95 -0.68 -15.76
CA LEU A 366 23.27 -1.36 -14.64
C LEU A 366 23.77 -2.77 -14.34
N GLY A 367 24.52 -3.44 -15.22
CA GLY A 367 24.99 -4.81 -14.98
C GLY A 367 23.88 -5.89 -14.90
N GLU A 368 22.63 -5.52 -15.14
CA GLU A 368 21.45 -6.40 -15.11
C GLU A 368 20.96 -6.73 -16.52
N GLU A 369 20.46 -7.95 -16.72
CA GLU A 369 19.94 -8.44 -18.00
C GLU A 369 18.41 -8.24 -18.07
N PHE A 370 17.98 -7.19 -18.77
CA PHE A 370 16.56 -6.90 -19.00
C PHE A 370 16.04 -7.64 -20.24
N LEU A 371 14.93 -8.37 -20.08
CA LEU A 371 14.26 -9.12 -21.14
C LEU A 371 13.26 -8.23 -21.88
N TYR A 372 13.71 -7.57 -22.94
CA TYR A 372 12.85 -6.91 -23.93
C TYR A 372 13.29 -7.27 -25.36
N MET A 373 12.47 -7.03 -26.38
CA MET A 373 12.81 -7.35 -27.77
C MET A 373 13.70 -6.27 -28.39
N GLU A 374 14.83 -6.65 -29.00
CA GLU A 374 15.65 -5.71 -29.77
C GLU A 374 14.98 -5.39 -31.11
N MET A 375 14.93 -4.10 -31.44
CA MET A 375 14.45 -3.63 -32.74
C MET A 375 15.64 -2.96 -33.45
N ASN A 376 15.98 -3.43 -34.64
CA ASN A 376 17.05 -2.83 -35.43
C ASN A 376 16.59 -1.47 -35.98
N ASN A 377 17.36 -0.41 -35.71
CA ASN A 377 17.10 0.89 -36.32
C ASN A 377 17.59 0.85 -37.79
N SER A 378 16.68 0.66 -38.74
CA SER A 378 16.97 0.83 -40.18
C SER A 378 17.05 2.31 -40.55
N SER A 379 17.94 3.02 -39.84
CA SER A 379 18.38 4.38 -40.17
C SER A 379 19.89 4.35 -40.38
N SER A 380 20.37 3.43 -41.22
CA SER A 380 21.68 3.58 -41.85
C SER A 380 21.55 4.68 -42.89
N SER A 381 21.78 5.92 -42.46
CA SER A 381 22.10 7.02 -43.35
C SER A 381 23.39 6.65 -44.07
N VAL A 382 23.27 6.21 -45.31
CA VAL A 382 24.35 6.24 -46.28
C VAL A 382 24.63 7.72 -46.55
N TYR A 383 25.76 8.22 -46.04
CA TYR A 383 26.49 9.32 -46.66
C TYR A 383 27.93 8.90 -46.85
#